data_AF-A0A5E7A593-F1
#
_entry.id   AF-A0A5E7A593-F1
#
_cell.length_a   1.000
_cell.length_b   1.000
_cell.length_c   1.000
_cell.angle_alpha   90.00
_cell.angle_beta   90.00
_cell.angle_gamma   90.00
#
_symmetry.space_group_name_H-M   'P 1'
#
loop_
_entity.id
_entity.type
_entity.pdbx_description
1 polymer ?
#
loop_
_entity_poly.entity_id
_entity_poly.type
_entity_poly.pdbx_seq_one_letter_code
_entity_poly.pdbx_strand_id
1 'polypeptide(L)'
;MILSRHAELRSQERHISPMQLEWLISYGQESHNRGVCLFHFDRDSYLQLLREVNPEHLELALRSRNIYAVIADTTVVTVGYRDQRLKPQKSPKRIRRGSPTQPAARRIQRRTR
;
A
#
# COMPACT_ATOMS: atom_id res chain seq x y z
N MET A 1 8.55 4.08 17.84
CA MET A 1 7.38 4.40 16.99
C MET A 1 6.37 5.19 17.81
N ILE A 2 5.79 6.26 17.27
CA ILE A 2 4.77 7.05 17.96
C ILE A 2 3.40 6.67 17.40
N LEU A 3 2.48 6.22 18.26
CA LEU A 3 1.09 6.00 17.88
C LEU A 3 0.30 7.28 18.09
N SER A 4 -0.52 7.67 17.11
CA SER A 4 -1.54 8.69 17.37
C SER A 4 -2.64 8.12 18.27
N ARG A 5 -3.35 8.98 19.00
CA ARG A 5 -4.54 8.59 19.78
C ARG A 5 -5.57 7.82 18.95
N HIS A 6 -5.69 8.16 17.65
CA HIS A 6 -6.56 7.43 16.73
C HIS A 6 -6.06 6.01 16.48
N ALA A 7 -4.76 5.85 16.19
CA ALA A 7 -4.16 4.54 15.99
C ALA A 7 -4.22 3.66 17.25
N GLU A 8 -3.96 4.21 18.43
CA GLU A 8 -4.07 3.49 19.71
C GLU A 8 -5.47 2.91 19.91
N LEU A 9 -6.49 3.76 19.78
CA LEU A 9 -7.89 3.37 19.95
C LEU A 9 -8.29 2.30 18.92
N ARG A 10 -7.89 2.47 17.65
CA ARG A 10 -8.15 1.46 16.61
C ARG A 10 -7.42 0.15 16.84
N SER A 11 -6.20 0.18 17.37
CA SER A 11 -5.43 -1.02 17.71
C SER A 11 -6.16 -1.83 18.77
N GLN A 12 -6.67 -1.16 19.80
CA GLN A 12 -7.44 -1.77 20.89
C GLN A 12 -8.75 -2.37 20.39
N GLU A 13 -9.59 -1.59 19.68
CA GLU A 13 -10.87 -2.05 19.13
C GLU A 13 -10.72 -3.31 18.25
N ARG A 14 -9.60 -3.41 17.54
CA ARG A 14 -9.33 -4.48 16.58
C ARG A 14 -8.46 -5.60 17.15
N HIS A 15 -8.10 -5.55 18.43
CA HIS A 15 -7.21 -6.52 19.05
C HIS A 15 -5.92 -6.72 18.24
N ILE A 16 -5.38 -5.63 17.69
CA ILE A 16 -4.09 -5.60 17.01
C ILE A 16 -3.04 -5.33 18.08
N SER A 17 -2.17 -6.30 18.30
CA SER A 17 -1.10 -6.21 19.29
C SER A 17 0.07 -5.35 18.77
N PRO A 18 0.86 -4.73 19.66
CA PRO A 18 2.10 -4.06 19.29
C PRO A 18 3.05 -4.97 18.50
N MET A 19 3.14 -6.24 18.87
CA MET A 19 4.01 -7.22 18.19
C MET A 19 3.60 -7.46 16.73
N GLN A 20 2.29 -7.51 16.44
CA GLN A 20 1.82 -7.60 15.06
C GLN A 20 2.18 -6.35 14.25
N LEU A 21 2.22 -5.19 14.90
CA LEU A 21 2.57 -3.92 14.27
C LEU A 21 4.07 -3.82 14.02
N GLU A 22 4.89 -4.34 14.93
CA GLU A 22 6.33 -4.48 14.75
C GLU A 22 6.64 -5.43 13.58
N TRP A 23 6.00 -6.60 13.51
CA TRP A 23 6.17 -7.50 12.35
C TRP A 23 5.76 -6.86 11.04
N LEU A 24 4.69 -6.06 11.05
CA LEU A 24 4.23 -5.36 9.87
C LEU A 24 5.25 -4.35 9.36
N ILE A 25 5.96 -3.67 10.26
CA ILE A 25 7.00 -2.71 9.91
C ILE A 25 8.30 -3.42 9.50
N SER A 26 8.66 -4.51 10.18
CA SER A 26 9.91 -5.24 9.95
C SER A 26 9.90 -6.10 8.68
N TYR A 27 8.79 -6.78 8.40
CA TYR A 27 8.68 -7.69 7.26
C TYR A 27 7.81 -7.14 6.14
N GLY A 28 6.82 -6.31 6.47
CA GLY A 28 5.81 -5.86 5.52
C GLY A 28 6.38 -4.99 4.40
N GLN A 29 5.59 -4.87 3.34
CA GLN A 29 5.87 -4.00 2.21
C GLN A 29 5.39 -2.58 2.48
N GLU A 30 6.27 -1.62 2.19
CA GLU A 30 5.99 -0.20 2.24
C GLU A 30 5.51 0.31 0.88
N SER A 31 4.42 1.09 0.89
CA SER A 31 3.94 1.83 -0.28
C SER A 31 3.78 3.30 0.05
N HIS A 32 4.47 4.15 -0.70
CA HIS A 32 4.40 5.60 -0.54
C HIS A 32 3.24 6.20 -1.36
N ASN A 33 2.45 7.08 -0.76
CA ASN A 33 1.40 7.81 -1.45
C ASN A 33 1.18 9.19 -0.82
N ARG A 34 1.35 10.28 -1.59
CA ARG A 34 1.04 11.65 -1.15
C ARG A 34 1.60 12.01 0.24
N GLY A 35 2.82 11.57 0.56
CA GLY A 35 3.49 11.85 1.84
C GLY A 35 3.11 10.92 2.99
N VAL A 36 2.32 9.87 2.74
CA VAL A 36 2.06 8.80 3.73
C VAL A 36 2.62 7.46 3.26
N CYS A 37 3.12 6.68 4.20
CA CYS A 37 3.63 5.33 4.01
C CYS A 37 2.59 4.32 4.48
N LEU A 38 2.20 3.40 3.60
CA LEU A 38 1.28 2.31 3.89
C LEU A 38 2.07 1.02 4.04
N PHE A 39 2.04 0.42 5.21
CA PHE A 39 2.63 -0.88 5.49
C PHE A 39 1.56 -1.97 5.42
N HIS A 40 1.90 -3.08 4.77
CA HIS A 40 1.03 -4.24 4.61
C HIS A 40 1.85 -5.50 4.33
N PHE A 41 1.29 -6.66 4.63
CA PHE A 41 1.86 -7.91 4.16
C PHE A 41 1.45 -8.20 2.72
N ASP A 42 2.44 -8.50 1.89
CA ASP A 42 2.26 -9.22 0.63
C ASP A 42 2.44 -10.74 0.85
N ARG A 43 2.50 -11.51 -0.24
CA ARG A 43 2.69 -12.96 -0.12
C ARG A 43 4.05 -13.31 0.46
N ASP A 44 5.10 -12.65 0.01
CA ASP A 44 6.48 -13.05 0.29
C ASP A 44 6.91 -12.60 1.69
N SER A 45 6.63 -11.35 2.07
CA SER A 45 6.81 -10.81 3.42
C SER A 45 6.05 -11.62 4.49
N TYR A 46 4.83 -12.05 4.18
CA TYR A 46 4.06 -12.89 5.10
C TYR A 46 4.68 -14.27 5.28
N LEU A 47 5.10 -14.90 4.18
CA LEU A 47 5.77 -16.20 4.26
C LEU A 47 7.11 -16.10 4.99
N GLN A 48 7.83 -14.98 4.83
CA GLN A 48 9.04 -14.72 5.58
C GLN A 48 8.76 -14.61 7.09
N LEU A 49 7.75 -13.83 7.49
CA LEU A 49 7.31 -13.74 8.88
C LEU A 49 7.03 -15.14 9.47
N LEU A 50 6.27 -15.98 8.76
CA LEU A 50 5.92 -17.31 9.25
C LEU A 50 7.13 -18.26 9.39
N ARG A 51 8.22 -18.02 8.66
CA ARG A 51 9.45 -18.82 8.74
C ARG A 51 10.35 -18.40 9.90
N GLU A 52 10.36 -17.11 10.21
CA GLU A 52 11.28 -16.52 11.18
C GLU A 52 10.66 -16.33 12.57
N VAL A 53 9.32 -16.38 12.68
CA VAL A 53 8.63 -16.26 13.96
C VAL A 53 8.79 -17.50 14.84
N ASN A 54 8.94 -17.30 16.15
CA ASN A 54 8.93 -18.40 17.11
C ASN A 54 7.61 -19.18 17.04
N PRO A 55 7.62 -20.52 17.24
CA PRO A 55 6.41 -21.34 17.23
C PRO A 55 5.32 -20.88 18.22
N GLU A 56 5.72 -20.32 19.37
CA GLU A 56 4.81 -19.77 20.39
C GLU A 56 3.97 -18.59 19.88
N HIS A 57 4.45 -17.89 18.85
CA HIS A 57 3.84 -16.72 18.27
C HIS A 57 3.19 -16.99 16.90
N LEU A 58 3.21 -18.25 16.44
CA LEU A 58 2.72 -18.64 15.13
C LEU A 58 1.24 -18.31 14.93
N GLU A 59 0.39 -18.59 15.92
CA GLU A 59 -1.04 -18.25 15.88
C GLU A 59 -1.28 -16.75 15.70
N LEU A 60 -0.49 -15.92 16.40
CA LEU A 60 -0.60 -14.47 16.30
C LEU A 60 -0.09 -13.97 14.94
N ALA A 61 0.95 -14.61 14.40
CA ALA A 61 1.49 -14.33 13.07
C ALA A 61 0.50 -14.73 11.97
N LEU A 62 -0.20 -15.85 12.11
CA LEU A 62 -1.26 -16.24 11.18
C LEU A 62 -2.39 -15.19 11.11
N ARG A 63 -2.74 -14.61 12.27
CA ARG A 63 -3.74 -13.54 12.37
C ARG A 63 -3.27 -12.20 11.81
N SER A 64 -1.96 -11.98 11.64
CA SER A 64 -1.42 -10.69 11.20
C SER A 64 -1.57 -10.44 9.70
N ARG A 65 -1.87 -11.49 8.91
CA ARG A 65 -1.87 -11.48 7.43
C ARG A 65 -2.55 -10.27 6.79
N ASN A 66 -3.70 -9.87 7.32
CA ASN A 66 -4.54 -8.84 6.72
C ASN A 66 -4.39 -7.48 7.40
N ILE A 67 -3.42 -7.30 8.31
CA ILE A 67 -3.22 -6.02 8.99
C ILE A 67 -2.55 -5.01 8.04
N TYR A 68 -2.92 -3.74 8.18
CA TYR A 68 -2.22 -2.62 7.57
C TYR A 68 -2.05 -1.48 8.56
N ALA A 69 -1.01 -0.67 8.33
CA ALA A 69 -0.73 0.54 9.07
C ALA A 69 -0.44 1.70 8.12
N VAL A 70 -0.94 2.87 8.45
CA VAL A 70 -0.65 4.12 7.76
C VAL A 70 0.24 4.96 8.66
N ILE A 71 1.42 5.30 8.16
CA ILE A 71 2.44 6.10 8.83
C ILE A 71 2.59 7.41 8.07
N ALA A 72 2.56 8.53 8.78
CA ALA A 72 2.92 9.83 8.25
C ALA A 72 4.16 10.31 9.01
N ASP A 73 5.25 10.57 8.28
CA ASP A 73 6.58 10.88 8.81
C ASP A 73 7.09 9.80 9.79
N THR A 74 6.82 9.94 11.08
CA THR A 74 7.23 9.02 12.16
C THR A 74 6.06 8.55 13.04
N THR A 75 4.84 8.99 12.72
CA THR A 75 3.64 8.75 13.53
C THR A 75 2.69 7.82 12.80
N VAL A 76 2.25 6.78 13.49
CA VAL A 76 1.20 5.89 12.99
C VAL A 76 -0.15 6.55 13.17
N VAL A 77 -0.76 6.88 12.03
CA VAL A 77 -2.03 7.58 11.93
C VAL A 77 -3.19 6.61 12.17
N THR A 78 -3.14 5.43 11.54
CA THR A 78 -4.22 4.44 11.59
C THR A 78 -3.68 3.03 11.43
N VAL A 79 -4.34 2.07 12.10
CA VAL A 79 -4.14 0.63 11.94
C VAL A 79 -5.48 -0.08 11.71
N GLY A 80 -5.47 -1.20 10.98
CA GLY A 80 -6.68 -2.00 10.82
C GLY A 80 -6.48 -3.29 10.03
N TYR A 81 -7.59 -4.00 9.80
CA TYR A 81 -7.62 -5.17 8.91
C TYR A 81 -8.14 -4.79 7.52
N ARG A 82 -7.57 -5.42 6.50
CA ARG A 82 -8.06 -5.37 5.12
C ARG A 82 -9.13 -6.44 4.94
N ASP A 83 -10.39 -6.02 4.93
CA ASP A 83 -11.53 -6.92 4.66
C ASP A 83 -11.78 -7.12 3.15
N GLN A 84 -11.26 -6.20 2.33
CA GLN A 84 -11.20 -6.31 0.87
C GLN A 84 -9.79 -6.00 0.41
N ARG A 85 -9.33 -6.71 -0.63
CA ARG A 85 -8.15 -6.34 -1.42
C ARG A 85 -8.19 -4.83 -1.59
N LEU A 86 -7.19 -4.11 -1.08
CA LEU A 86 -7.06 -2.70 -1.42
C LEU A 86 -7.15 -2.65 -2.94
N LYS A 87 -8.18 -1.98 -3.46
CA LYS A 87 -8.25 -1.76 -4.90
C LYS A 87 -6.90 -1.11 -5.23
N PRO A 88 -6.10 -1.69 -6.14
CA PRO A 88 -4.89 -1.01 -6.61
C PRO A 88 -5.34 0.40 -6.93
N GLN A 89 -4.78 1.39 -6.24
CA GLN A 89 -5.19 2.77 -6.48
C GLN A 89 -4.91 2.97 -7.97
N LYS A 90 -5.97 3.21 -8.76
CA LYS A 90 -5.86 3.31 -10.22
C LYS A 90 -4.66 4.19 -10.51
N SER A 91 -3.60 3.61 -11.10
CA SER A 91 -2.47 4.38 -11.58
C SER A 91 -3.04 5.58 -12.33
N PRO A 92 -2.58 6.82 -12.04
CA PRO A 92 -3.17 8.01 -12.63
C PRO A 92 -3.33 7.75 -14.13
N LYS A 93 -4.57 7.81 -14.64
CA LYS A 93 -4.82 7.64 -16.08
C LYS A 93 -3.82 8.57 -16.75
N ARG A 94 -2.86 8.02 -17.52
CA ARG A 94 -2.02 8.84 -18.39
C ARG A 94 -3.00 9.68 -19.19
N ILE A 95 -3.09 10.97 -18.89
CA ILE A 95 -3.71 11.94 -19.77
C ILE A 95 -2.90 11.78 -21.06
N ARG A 96 -3.50 11.16 -22.08
CA ARG A 96 -2.90 11.12 -23.40
C ARG A 96 -2.75 12.59 -23.77
N ARG A 97 -1.52 13.11 -23.70
CA ARG A 97 -1.19 14.42 -24.28
C ARG A 97 -1.75 14.37 -25.69
N GLY A 98 -2.66 15.27 -25.99
CA GLY A 98 -3.59 15.14 -27.11
C GLY A 98 -2.89 14.76 -28.40
N SER A 99 -3.51 13.87 -29.16
CA SER A 99 -3.20 13.79 -30.59
C SER A 99 -3.47 15.19 -31.17
N PRO A 100 -2.52 15.82 -31.89
CA PRO A 100 -2.79 17.10 -32.51
C PRO A 100 -3.82 16.86 -33.63
N THR A 101 -5.07 17.22 -33.37
CA THR A 101 -6.12 17.28 -34.38
C THR A 101 -5.90 18.54 -35.23
N GLN A 102 -4.83 18.60 -36.00
CA GLN A 102 -4.72 19.58 -37.09
C GLN A 102 -5.10 18.91 -38.42
N PRO A 103 -6.23 19.28 -39.05
CA PRO A 103 -6.61 18.77 -40.36
C PRO A 103 -5.84 19.41 -41.54
N ALA A 104 -4.83 20.27 -41.29
CA ALA A 104 -4.19 21.07 -42.34
C ALA A 104 -3.05 20.35 -43.12
N ALA A 105 -2.62 19.15 -42.71
CA ALA A 105 -1.47 18.48 -43.33
C ALA A 105 -1.78 17.50 -44.48
N ARG A 106 -3.04 17.44 -44.95
CA ARG A 106 -3.42 16.64 -46.14
C ARG A 106 -3.56 17.52 -47.38
N ARG A 107 -2.45 18.10 -47.85
CA ARG A 107 -2.37 18.53 -49.26
C ARG A 107 -0.94 18.46 -49.78
N ILE A 108 -0.50 17.23 -50.07
CA ILE A 108 0.58 16.98 -51.03
C ILE A 108 0.07 15.96 -52.05
N GLN A 109 -0.47 16.46 -53.16
CA GLN A 109 -0.44 15.78 -54.45
C GLN A 109 0.16 16.80 -55.43
N ARG A 110 1.48 16.70 -55.61
CA ARG A 110 2.16 16.10 -56.78
C ARG A 110 2.12 17.01 -58.00
N ARG A 111 3.26 17.64 -58.23
CA ARG A 111 3.66 18.37 -59.44
C ARG A 111 4.22 17.38 -60.47
N THR A 112 4.14 17.76 -61.75
CA THR A 112 4.73 17.18 -62.98
C THR A 112 3.89 16.07 -63.63
N ARG A 113 3.58 16.11 -64.94
CA ARG A 113 4.25 16.74 -66.09
C ARG A 113 3.23 17.19 -67.12
#